data_AF-W5THY2-F1
#
_entry.id   AF-W5THY2-F1
#
_cell.length_a   1.000
_cell.length_b   1.000
_cell.length_c   1.000
_cell.angle_alpha   90.00
_cell.angle_beta   90.00
_cell.angle_gamma   90.00
#
_symmetry.space_group_name_H-M   'P 1'
#
loop_
_entity.id
_entity.type
_entity.pdbx_description
1 polymer ?
#
loop_
_entity_poly.entity_id
_entity_poly.type
_entity_poly.pdbx_seq_one_letter_code
_entity_poly.pdbx_strand_id
1 'polypeptide(L)'
;MTGTENSHHFRTEVGPHSAWWRVVRGERVEITHLTDRETRIDTASFVDHQVTRTSRDGVVFADPPTLAVAHFLAPEYHSLWCAVSEQFRRTFTL
;
A
#
# COMPACT_ATOMS: atom_id res chain seq x y z
N MET A 1 -30.20 0.22 3.81
CA MET A 1 -29.53 -0.89 3.12
C MET A 1 -28.34 -0.32 2.38
N THR A 2 -27.14 -0.47 2.94
CA THR A 2 -25.81 -0.43 2.28
C THR A 2 -24.87 -0.91 3.37
N GLY A 3 -24.50 -2.18 3.30
CA GLY A 3 -23.54 -2.75 4.23
C GLY A 3 -22.24 -1.98 4.15
N THR A 4 -21.71 -1.58 5.30
CA THR A 4 -20.28 -1.37 5.47
C THR A 4 -19.60 -2.70 5.15
N GLU A 5 -19.30 -2.93 3.87
CA GLU A 5 -18.39 -3.99 3.45
C GLU A 5 -17.11 -3.76 4.25
N ASN A 6 -16.79 -4.71 5.13
CA ASN A 6 -15.62 -4.68 5.99
C ASN A 6 -14.37 -4.53 5.13
N SER A 7 -13.94 -3.30 4.89
CA SER A 7 -12.69 -2.97 4.23
C SER A 7 -11.58 -3.21 5.25
N HIS A 8 -11.30 -4.48 5.53
CA HIS A 8 -10.19 -4.87 6.39
C HIS A 8 -8.91 -4.29 5.77
N HIS A 9 -8.34 -3.32 6.46
CA HIS A 9 -7.01 -2.83 6.15
C HIS A 9 -6.01 -3.76 6.81
N PHE A 10 -5.06 -4.21 6.01
CA PHE A 10 -3.93 -5.01 6.42
C PHE A 10 -2.71 -4.12 6.52
N ARG A 11 -1.78 -4.53 7.38
CA ARG A 11 -0.47 -3.90 7.51
C ARG A 11 0.59 -4.96 7.26
N THR A 12 1.57 -4.61 6.43
CA THR A 12 2.78 -5.40 6.18
C THR A 12 4.00 -4.54 6.50
N GLU A 13 4.98 -5.12 7.19
CA GLU A 13 6.21 -4.45 7.60
C GLU A 13 7.42 -5.26 7.11
N VAL A 14 8.43 -4.57 6.57
CA VAL A 14 9.73 -5.14 6.22
C VAL A 14 10.79 -4.14 6.66
N GLY A 15 11.50 -4.47 7.74
CA GLY A 15 12.49 -3.58 8.34
C GLY A 15 11.89 -2.20 8.71
N PRO A 16 12.46 -1.09 8.22
CA PRO A 16 11.96 0.26 8.50
C PRO A 16 10.71 0.66 7.69
N HIS A 17 10.32 -0.15 6.70
CA HIS A 17 9.24 0.18 5.77
C HIS A 17 7.94 -0.53 6.13
N SER A 18 6.80 0.14 5.92
CA SER A 18 5.50 -0.49 6.10
C SER A 18 4.48 -0.02 5.07
N ALA A 19 3.65 -0.95 4.60
CA ALA A 19 2.52 -0.69 3.72
C ALA A 19 1.22 -1.08 4.41
N TRP A 20 0.25 -0.18 4.38
CA TRP A 20 -1.14 -0.49 4.63
C TRP A 20 -1.85 -0.70 3.31
N TRP A 21 -2.66 -1.74 3.26
CA TRP A 21 -3.32 -2.15 2.04
C TRP A 21 -4.69 -2.77 2.33
N ARG A 22 -5.51 -2.86 1.29
CA ARG A 22 -6.81 -3.53 1.35
C ARG A 22 -7.05 -4.34 0.09
N VAL A 23 -7.98 -5.28 0.18
CA VAL A 23 -8.51 -5.97 -0.99
C VAL A 23 -9.78 -5.25 -1.44
N VAL A 24 -9.84 -4.88 -2.71
CA VAL A 24 -11.05 -4.35 -3.35
C VAL A 24 -11.64 -5.36 -4.33
N ARG A 25 -12.84 -5.07 -4.84
CA ARG A 25 -13.56 -5.94 -5.78
C ARG A 25 -12.63 -6.44 -6.90
N GLY A 26 -12.69 -7.74 -7.18
CA GLY A 26 -11.84 -8.39 -8.18
C GLY A 26 -10.45 -8.78 -7.67
N GLU A 27 -10.30 -9.08 -6.37
CA GLU A 27 -9.05 -9.58 -5.76
C GLU A 27 -7.84 -8.66 -5.95
N ARG A 28 -8.11 -7.37 -6.17
CA ARG A 28 -7.09 -6.35 -6.42
C ARG A 28 -6.60 -5.80 -5.09
N VAL A 29 -5.27 -5.72 -4.94
CA VAL A 29 -4.63 -5.11 -3.77
C VAL A 29 -4.40 -3.62 -4.04
N GLU A 30 -4.93 -2.77 -3.16
CA GLU A 30 -4.73 -1.33 -3.15
C GLU A 30 -3.85 -0.91 -1.97
N ILE A 31 -2.87 -0.03 -2.21
CA ILE A 31 -2.00 0.53 -1.16
C ILE A 31 -2.61 1.83 -0.65
N THR A 32 -3.01 1.87 0.62
CA THR A 32 -3.69 3.03 1.22
C THR A 32 -2.75 3.93 2.00
N HIS A 33 -1.65 3.40 2.54
CA HIS A 33 -0.61 4.18 3.21
C HIS A 33 0.75 3.50 3.07
N LEU A 34 1.80 4.27 2.76
CA LEU A 34 3.20 3.83 2.74
C LEU A 34 4.01 4.66 3.75
N THR A 35 4.86 4.00 4.53
CA THR A 35 5.78 4.67 5.47
C THR A 35 7.18 4.12 5.29
N ASP A 36 8.17 5.01 5.34
CA ASP A 36 9.59 4.68 5.33
C ASP A 36 10.29 5.47 6.43
N ARG A 37 10.96 4.83 7.39
CA ARG A 37 11.64 5.56 8.47
C ARG A 37 13.06 6.00 8.11
N GLU A 38 13.63 5.52 7.01
CA GLU A 38 15.01 5.80 6.62
C GLU A 38 15.12 6.95 5.63
N THR A 39 14.27 6.94 4.60
CA THR A 39 14.28 7.97 3.55
C THR A 39 12.91 8.61 3.40
N ARG A 40 12.90 9.92 3.16
CA ARG A 40 11.67 10.63 2.87
C ARG A 40 11.09 10.12 1.55
N ILE A 41 9.85 9.63 1.59
CA ILE A 41 9.12 9.19 0.40
C ILE A 41 8.95 10.35 -0.59
N ASP A 42 9.42 10.14 -1.83
CA ASP A 42 9.14 11.05 -2.93
C ASP A 42 7.68 10.93 -3.36
N THR A 43 6.94 12.02 -3.21
CA THR A 43 5.53 12.07 -3.60
C THR A 43 5.34 12.40 -5.08
N ALA A 44 6.38 12.85 -5.79
CA ALA A 44 6.30 13.20 -7.20
C ALA A 44 5.96 11.98 -8.07
N SER A 45 6.51 10.81 -7.74
CA SER A 45 6.19 9.53 -8.39
C SER A 45 4.70 9.16 -8.27
N PHE A 46 3.98 9.70 -7.28
CA PHE A 46 2.58 9.39 -7.02
C PHE A 46 1.62 10.53 -7.38
N VAL A 47 2.02 11.45 -8.26
CA VAL A 47 1.23 12.65 -8.59
C VAL A 47 -0.20 12.35 -9.04
N ASP A 48 -0.42 11.21 -9.70
CA ASP A 48 -1.72 10.79 -10.20
C ASP A 48 -2.65 10.15 -9.13
N HIS A 49 -2.17 9.99 -7.88
CA HIS A 49 -2.84 9.20 -6.83
C HIS A 49 -3.33 10.01 -5.62
N GLN A 50 -3.47 11.34 -5.76
CA GLN A 50 -3.92 12.28 -4.72
C GLN A 50 -3.33 11.95 -3.32
N VAL A 51 -2.10 12.38 -3.09
CA VAL A 51 -1.33 11.96 -1.92
C VAL A 51 -1.31 13.05 -0.84
N THR A 52 -1.61 12.65 0.39
CA THR A 52 -1.42 13.47 1.59
C THR A 52 -0.22 12.93 2.38
N ARG A 53 0.77 13.78 2.67
CA ARG A 53 1.87 13.40 3.56
C ARG A 53 1.37 13.30 5.00
N THR A 54 1.66 12.17 5.65
CA THR A 54 1.31 11.91 7.05
C THR A 54 2.57 11.52 7.79
N SER A 55 3.00 12.34 8.76
CA SER A 55 4.37 12.31 9.35
C SER A 55 5.47 12.75 8.36
N ARG A 56 6.73 12.84 8.82
CA ARG A 56 7.86 13.35 8.01
C ARG A 56 8.11 12.46 6.79
N ASP A 57 7.81 11.15 6.93
CA ASP A 57 8.26 10.10 6.02
C ASP A 57 7.15 9.10 5.63
N GLY A 58 5.88 9.48 5.78
CA GLY A 58 4.72 8.67 5.40
C GLY A 58 3.79 9.38 4.42
N VAL A 59 3.01 8.59 3.67
CA VAL A 59 2.07 9.08 2.64
C VAL A 59 0.76 8.29 2.65
N VAL A 60 -0.37 8.98 2.72
CA VAL A 60 -1.71 8.40 2.58
C VAL A 60 -2.26 8.74 1.20
N PHE A 61 -2.85 7.74 0.55
CA PHE A 61 -3.44 7.86 -0.79
C PHE A 61 -4.96 8.06 -0.67
N ALA A 62 -5.47 9.16 -1.23
CA ALA A 62 -6.91 9.36 -1.38
C ALA A 62 -7.47 8.52 -2.54
N ASP A 63 -6.67 8.35 -3.61
CA ASP A 63 -6.94 7.44 -4.73
C ASP A 63 -5.87 6.33 -4.78
N PRO A 64 -6.03 5.24 -3.99
CA PRO A 64 -5.01 4.20 -3.80
C PRO A 64 -4.50 3.58 -5.10
N PRO A 65 -3.17 3.55 -5.34
CA PRO A 65 -2.62 2.78 -6.44
C PRO A 65 -2.80 1.28 -6.19
N THR A 66 -2.83 0.51 -7.27
CA THR A 66 -2.63 -0.93 -7.16
C THR A 66 -1.26 -1.27 -6.61
N LEU A 67 -1.13 -2.46 -6.02
CA LEU A 67 0.17 -3.05 -5.73
C LEU A 67 1.12 -3.06 -6.95
N ALA A 68 0.64 -3.47 -8.13
CA ALA A 68 1.45 -3.46 -9.35
C ALA A 68 1.92 -2.04 -9.76
N VAL A 69 1.07 -1.03 -9.56
CA VAL A 69 1.40 0.37 -9.88
C VAL A 69 2.35 0.94 -8.82
N ALA A 70 2.09 0.70 -7.54
CA ALA A 70 2.98 1.08 -6.43
C ALA A 70 4.38 0.47 -6.59
N HIS A 71 4.46 -0.80 -7.03
CA HIS A 71 5.73 -1.45 -7.34
C HIS A 71 6.47 -0.78 -8.49
N PHE A 72 5.77 -0.40 -9.55
CA PHE A 72 6.38 0.32 -10.68
C PHE A 72 6.88 1.72 -10.28
N LEU A 73 6.11 2.45 -9.46
CA LEU A 73 6.43 3.83 -9.06
C LEU A 73 7.53 3.92 -8.00
N ALA A 74 7.68 2.90 -7.16
CA ALA A 74 8.66 2.87 -6.08
C ALA A 74 9.34 1.48 -6.00
N PRO A 75 10.17 1.12 -7.00
CA PRO A 75 10.81 -0.19 -7.10
C PRO A 75 11.79 -0.48 -5.95
N GLU A 76 12.31 0.55 -5.27
CA GLU A 76 13.18 0.45 -4.11
C GLU A 76 12.54 -0.31 -2.94
N TYR A 77 11.21 -0.32 -2.83
CA TYR A 77 10.47 -1.08 -1.82
C TYR A 77 10.16 -2.53 -2.26
N HIS A 78 10.93 -3.11 -3.19
CA HIS A 78 10.69 -4.44 -3.75
C HIS A 78 10.41 -5.54 -2.70
N SER A 79 11.21 -5.59 -1.64
CA SER A 79 11.05 -6.58 -0.56
C SER A 79 9.70 -6.44 0.16
N LEU A 80 9.23 -5.21 0.37
CA LEU A 80 7.92 -4.92 0.94
C LEU A 80 6.79 -5.36 0.00
N TRP A 81 6.91 -5.12 -1.32
CA TRP A 81 5.91 -5.55 -2.30
C TRP A 81 5.79 -7.07 -2.40
N CYS A 82 6.92 -7.79 -2.31
CA CYS A 82 6.94 -9.24 -2.19
C CYS A 82 6.21 -9.70 -0.92
N ALA A 83 6.48 -9.07 0.23
CA ALA A 83 5.83 -9.41 1.49
C ALA A 83 4.30 -9.17 1.45
N VAL A 84 3.84 -8.06 0.86
CA VAL A 84 2.41 -7.79 0.68
C VAL A 84 1.77 -8.87 -0.19
N SER A 85 2.41 -9.24 -1.30
CA SER A 85 1.93 -10.29 -2.22
C SER A 85 1.87 -11.66 -1.54
N GLU A 86 2.86 -11.99 -0.72
CA GLU A 86 2.86 -13.23 0.07
C GLU A 86 1.76 -13.24 1.13
N GLN A 87 1.60 -12.15 1.87
CA GLN A 87 0.57 -12.04 2.89
C GLN A 87 -0.83 -12.10 2.28
N PHE A 88 -1.05 -11.47 1.13
CA PHE A 88 -2.28 -11.62 0.36
C PHE A 88 -2.54 -13.09 0.00
N ARG A 89 -1.58 -13.77 -0.61
CA ARG A 89 -1.73 -15.20 -0.96
C ARG A 89 -2.03 -16.08 0.25
N ARG A 90 -1.32 -15.88 1.37
CA ARG A 90 -1.56 -16.66 2.61
C ARG A 90 -2.93 -16.41 3.23
N THR A 91 -3.50 -15.22 3.03
CA THR A 91 -4.76 -14.82 3.65
C THR A 91 -5.96 -15.22 2.80
N PHE A 92 -5.83 -15.18 1.47
CA PHE A 92 -6.95 -15.30 0.53
C PHE A 92 -6.86 -16.49 -0.43
N THR A 93 -5.70 -17.15 -0.55
CA THR A 93 -5.57 -18.38 -1.33
C THR A 93 -5.69 -19.57 -0.38
N LEU A 94 -6.80 -20.33 -0.52
CA LEU A 94 -7.06 -21.61 0.16
C LEU A 94 -6.28 -22.75 -0.52
#